data_AF-F5X3Z0-F1
#
_entry.id   AF-F5X3Z0-F1
#
_cell.length_a   1.000
_cell.length_b   1.000
_cell.length_c   1.000
_cell.angle_alpha   90.00
_cell.angle_beta   90.00
_cell.angle_gamma   90.00
#
_symmetry.space_group_name_H-M   'P 1'
#
loop_
_entity.id
_entity.type
_entity.pdbx_description
1 polymer ?
#
loop_
_entity_poly.entity_id
_entity_poly.type
_entity_poly.pdbx_seq_one_letter_code
_entity_poly.pdbx_strand_id
1 'polypeptide(L)'
;MRRNHSKLLLDLTRNGMSMYQIAEQIGVHFTTIYEWRRGHHKPNEQNRAKLNKFYKEYWEEQEEMNTQAQTTNENETVVYLDSRLVAEMADKKHKDLLRDIKQYSLG
;
A
#
# COMPACT_ATOMS: atom_id res chain seq x y z
N MET A 1 -5.82 -14.47 -10.20
CA MET A 1 -5.87 -14.42 -8.72
C MET A 1 -7.06 -13.58 -8.27
N ARG A 2 -8.02 -14.14 -7.50
CA ARG A 2 -9.05 -13.33 -6.82
C ARG A 2 -8.42 -12.66 -5.60
N ARG A 3 -8.12 -11.37 -5.67
CA ARG A 3 -7.62 -10.60 -4.51
C ARG A 3 -8.75 -10.45 -3.47
N ASN A 4 -8.44 -10.68 -2.20
CA ASN A 4 -9.42 -10.59 -1.12
C ASN A 4 -9.64 -9.11 -0.75
N HIS A 5 -10.87 -8.61 -0.86
CA HIS A 5 -11.21 -7.19 -0.68
C HIS A 5 -10.82 -6.67 0.71
N SER A 6 -10.99 -7.49 1.75
CA SER A 6 -10.59 -7.12 3.11
C SER A 6 -9.07 -6.94 3.23
N LYS A 7 -8.29 -7.74 2.49
CA LYS A 7 -6.82 -7.62 2.45
C LYS A 7 -6.39 -6.35 1.71
N LEU A 8 -7.06 -5.97 0.62
CA LEU A 8 -6.78 -4.71 -0.10
C LEU A 8 -7.05 -3.50 0.79
N LEU A 9 -8.20 -3.49 1.46
CA LEU A 9 -8.56 -2.43 2.41
C LEU A 9 -7.57 -2.34 3.57
N LEU A 10 -7.15 -3.49 4.10
CA LEU A 10 -6.14 -3.54 5.17
C LEU A 10 -4.79 -2.97 4.71
N ASP A 11 -4.35 -3.31 3.50
CA ASP A 11 -3.08 -2.83 2.95
C ASP A 11 -3.10 -1.31 2.73
N LEU A 12 -4.17 -0.77 2.11
CA LEU A 12 -4.36 0.68 1.97
C LEU A 12 -4.32 1.40 3.32
N THR A 13 -4.99 0.86 4.35
CA THR A 13 -4.97 1.47 5.69
C THR A 13 -3.62 1.39 6.38
N ARG A 14 -2.80 0.39 6.06
CA ARG A 14 -1.43 0.28 6.59
C ARG A 14 -0.48 1.27 5.94
N ASN A 15 -0.76 1.71 4.71
CA ASN A 15 0.00 2.74 4.01
C ASN A 15 -0.51 4.16 4.31
N GLY A 16 -1.27 4.34 5.41
CA GLY A 16 -1.67 5.65 5.91
C GLY A 16 -2.99 6.18 5.36
N MET A 17 -3.69 5.45 4.50
CA MET A 17 -4.99 5.89 3.99
C MET A 17 -6.13 5.61 4.99
N SER A 18 -6.96 6.62 5.25
CA SER A 18 -8.14 6.42 6.10
C SER A 18 -9.24 5.69 5.35
N MET A 19 -10.08 4.94 6.09
CA MET A 19 -11.26 4.29 5.51
C MET A 19 -12.26 5.30 4.90
N TYR A 20 -12.27 6.55 5.38
CA TYR A 20 -13.09 7.63 4.82
C TYR A 20 -12.60 8.03 3.43
N GLN A 21 -11.29 8.24 3.26
CA GLN A 21 -10.69 8.56 1.96
C GLN A 21 -10.92 7.44 0.94
N ILE A 22 -10.77 6.18 1.37
CA ILE A 22 -11.07 5.03 0.49
C ILE A 22 -12.54 5.06 0.05
N ALA A 23 -13.46 5.33 0.98
CA ALA A 23 -14.89 5.35 0.72
C ALA A 23 -15.28 6.47 -0.25
N GLU A 24 -14.75 7.67 -0.03
CA GLU A 24 -14.94 8.84 -0.91
C GLU A 24 -14.44 8.55 -2.32
N GLN A 25 -13.22 8.01 -2.45
CA GLN A 25 -12.60 7.76 -3.75
C GLN A 25 -13.34 6.72 -4.59
N ILE A 26 -13.88 5.68 -3.96
CA ILE A 26 -14.67 4.66 -4.69
C ILE A 26 -16.17 5.00 -4.75
N GLY A 27 -16.60 6.10 -4.13
CA GLY A 27 -17.98 6.58 -4.11
C GLY A 27 -18.94 5.67 -3.34
N VAL A 28 -18.55 5.23 -2.14
CA VAL A 28 -19.41 4.47 -1.22
C VAL A 28 -19.42 5.12 0.16
N HIS A 29 -20.39 4.77 1.00
CA HIS A 29 -20.43 5.24 2.37
C HIS A 29 -19.34 4.56 3.23
N PHE A 30 -18.80 5.27 4.23
CA PHE A 30 -17.77 4.75 5.14
C PHE A 30 -18.14 3.41 5.80
N THR A 31 -19.40 3.28 6.22
CA THR A 31 -19.90 2.05 6.85
C THR A 31 -19.77 0.84 5.93
N THR A 32 -19.93 1.03 4.62
CA THR A 32 -19.74 -0.03 3.61
C THR A 32 -18.30 -0.54 3.61
N ILE A 33 -17.30 0.35 3.68
CA ILE A 33 -15.88 -0.02 3.79
C ILE A 33 -15.60 -0.74 5.11
N TYR A 34 -16.16 -0.24 6.21
CA TYR A 34 -16.01 -0.83 7.54
C TYR A 34 -16.49 -2.29 7.57
N GLU A 35 -17.68 -2.55 7.03
CA GLU A 35 -18.28 -3.90 6.97
C GLU A 35 -17.48 -4.85 6.07
N TRP A 36 -16.99 -4.37 4.92
CA TRP A 36 -16.14 -5.15 4.02
C TRP A 36 -14.80 -5.52 4.64
N ARG A 37 -14.18 -4.59 5.38
CA ARG A 37 -12.89 -4.84 6.05
C ARG A 37 -13.03 -5.93 7.12
N ARG A 38 -14.14 -5.95 7.85
CA ARG A 38 -14.43 -6.98 8.86
C ARG A 38 -14.89 -8.32 8.27
N GLY A 39 -15.20 -8.35 6.97
CA GLY A 39 -15.66 -9.55 6.27
C GLY A 39 -17.13 -9.90 6.51
N HIS A 40 -17.90 -9.00 7.14
CA HIS A 40 -19.34 -9.19 7.35
C HIS A 40 -20.12 -9.11 6.03
N HIS A 41 -19.65 -8.27 5.11
CA HIS A 41 -20.25 -8.07 3.80
C HIS A 41 -19.20 -8.18 2.70
N LYS A 42 -19.65 -8.56 1.50
CA LYS A 42 -18.79 -8.61 0.30
C LYS A 42 -19.17 -7.48 -0.65
N PRO A 43 -18.20 -6.81 -1.29
CA PRO A 43 -18.51 -5.86 -2.35
C PRO A 43 -19.19 -6.59 -3.52
N ASN A 44 -20.18 -5.92 -4.12
CA ASN A 44 -20.74 -6.34 -5.40
C ASN A 44 -19.69 -6.20 -6.51
N GLU A 45 -20.00 -6.67 -7.71
CA GLU A 45 -19.05 -6.68 -8.82
C GLU A 45 -18.55 -5.28 -9.20
N GLN A 46 -19.45 -4.30 -9.26
CA GLN A 46 -19.11 -2.92 -9.60
C GLN A 46 -18.15 -2.30 -8.57
N ASN A 47 -18.45 -2.44 -7.28
CA ASN A 47 -17.62 -1.89 -6.21
C ASN A 47 -16.29 -2.63 -6.08
N ARG A 48 -16.27 -3.94 -6.35
CA ARG A 48 -15.03 -4.71 -6.45
C ARG A 48 -14.15 -4.21 -7.58
N ALA A 49 -14.73 -3.89 -8.74
CA ALA A 49 -13.98 -3.31 -9.86
C ALA A 49 -13.41 -1.94 -9.50
N LYS A 50 -14.21 -1.05 -8.88
CA LYS A 50 -13.75 0.26 -8.38
C LYS A 50 -12.61 0.13 -7.37
N LEU A 51 -12.75 -0.74 -6.38
CA LEU A 51 -11.71 -0.98 -5.37
C LEU A 51 -10.41 -1.51 -5.98
N ASN A 52 -10.51 -2.46 -6.93
CA ASN A 52 -9.33 -2.99 -7.61
C ASN A 52 -8.66 -1.94 -8.50
N LYS A 53 -9.46 -1.12 -9.20
CA LYS A 53 -8.97 -0.01 -10.03
C LYS A 53 -8.22 1.00 -9.17
N PHE A 54 -8.87 1.48 -8.11
CA PHE A 54 -8.27 2.42 -7.17
C PHE A 54 -6.99 1.88 -6.53
N TYR A 55 -7.00 0.63 -6.07
CA TYR A 55 -5.80 0.00 -5.50
C TYR A 55 -4.66 -0.06 -6.53
N LYS A 56 -4.96 -0.35 -7.80
CA LYS A 56 -3.97 -0.38 -8.86
C LYS A 56 -3.39 1.01 -9.11
N GLU A 57 -4.25 2.01 -9.28
CA GLU A 57 -3.86 3.42 -9.48
C GLU A 57 -3.00 3.93 -8.31
N TYR A 58 -3.40 3.66 -7.07
CA TYR A 58 -2.63 4.06 -5.89
C TYR A 58 -1.19 3.54 -5.92
N TRP A 59 -0.96 2.31 -6.37
CA TRP A 59 0.40 1.76 -6.45
C TRP A 59 1.16 2.17 -7.71
N GLU A 60 0.47 2.34 -8.85
CA GLU A 60 1.08 2.89 -10.08
C GLU A 60 1.54 4.34 -9.86
N GLU A 61 0.76 5.16 -9.17
CA GLU A 61 1.14 6.53 -8.77
C GLU A 61 2.36 6.53 -7.84
N GLN A 62 2.45 5.59 -6.89
CA GLN A 62 3.64 5.45 -6.04
C GLN A 62 4.89 4.99 -6.82
N GLU A 63 4.74 4.13 -7.84
CA GLU A 63 5.84 3.72 -8.72
C GLU A 63 6.31 4.87 -9.64
N GLU A 64 5.38 5.66 -10.19
CA GLU A 64 5.70 6.83 -11.02
C GLU A 64 6.39 7.94 -10.19
N MET A 65 5.94 8.20 -8.97
CA MET A 65 6.59 9.13 -8.03
C MET A 65 8.00 8.66 -7.63
N ASN A 66 8.19 7.36 -7.42
CA ASN A 66 9.52 6.78 -7.13
C ASN A 66 10.47 6.76 -8.34
N THR A 67 9.94 6.85 -9.56
CA THR A 67 10.74 6.90 -10.79
C THR A 67 11.16 8.33 -11.14
N GLN A 68 10.30 9.34 -10.90
CA GLN A 68 10.66 10.74 -11.10
C GLN A 68 11.58 11.30 -10.00
N ALA A 69 11.56 10.72 -8.80
CA ALA A 69 12.50 11.06 -7.73
C ALA A 69 13.96 10.64 -8.02
N GLN A 70 14.21 9.86 -9.09
CA GLN A 70 15.57 9.44 -9.48
C GLN A 70 16.29 10.45 -10.40
N THR A 71 15.61 11.45 -10.97
CA THR A 71 16.22 12.38 -11.95
C THR A 71 16.31 13.83 -11.50
N THR A 72 15.96 14.14 -10.25
CA THR A 72 16.24 15.44 -9.66
C THR A 72 16.89 15.27 -8.30
N ASN A 73 18.22 15.30 -8.29
CA ASN A 73 19.08 16.00 -7.32
C ASN A 73 20.43 15.27 -7.22
N GLU A 74 21.38 15.72 -8.05
CA GLU A 74 22.74 15.19 -8.17
C GLU A 74 23.63 15.42 -6.92
N ASN A 75 23.12 15.85 -5.76
CA ASN A 75 24.00 16.30 -4.66
C ASN A 75 23.70 15.80 -3.24
N GLU A 76 22.74 14.91 -2.99
CA GLU A 76 22.62 14.23 -1.68
C GLU A 76 21.68 13.02 -1.79
N THR A 77 22.23 11.85 -2.11
CA THR A 77 21.47 10.64 -2.42
C THR A 77 21.06 9.87 -1.16
N VAL A 78 20.04 10.37 -0.44
CA VAL A 78 19.25 9.50 0.46
C VAL A 78 18.19 8.80 -0.40
N VAL A 79 18.57 7.69 -1.03
CA VAL A 79 17.66 6.87 -1.83
C VAL A 79 16.64 6.25 -0.89
N TYR A 80 15.39 6.72 -0.94
CA TYR A 80 14.26 6.08 -0.26
C TYR A 80 13.92 4.78 -1.02
N LEU A 81 14.68 3.72 -0.75
CA LEU A 81 14.38 2.39 -1.23
C LEU A 81 13.25 1.81 -0.38
N ASP A 82 12.13 1.39 -1.01
CA ASP A 82 11.10 0.63 -0.31
C ASP A 82 11.74 -0.63 0.30
N SER A 83 11.57 -0.79 1.60
CA SER A 83 11.92 -1.98 2.39
C SER A 83 11.54 -3.33 1.78
N ARG A 84 10.58 -3.40 0.84
CA ARG A 84 10.31 -4.62 0.06
C ARG A 84 11.35 -4.87 -1.02
N LEU A 85 11.71 -3.83 -1.76
CA LEU A 85 12.75 -3.88 -2.79
C LEU A 85 14.12 -4.13 -2.15
N VAL A 86 14.42 -3.47 -1.03
CA VAL A 86 15.67 -3.71 -0.27
C VAL A 86 15.76 -5.16 0.19
N ALA A 87 14.62 -5.75 0.58
CA ALA A 87 14.60 -7.14 1.03
C ALA A 87 14.88 -8.11 -0.13
N GLU A 88 14.30 -7.85 -1.30
CA GLU A 88 14.57 -8.61 -2.53
C GLU A 88 16.03 -8.48 -2.97
N MET A 89 16.59 -7.26 -2.98
CA MET A 89 18.00 -7.03 -3.31
C MET A 89 18.97 -7.72 -2.33
N ALA A 90 18.58 -7.83 -1.06
CA ALA A 90 19.37 -8.48 -0.02
C ALA A 90 19.16 -10.01 0.03
N ASP A 91 18.33 -10.58 -0.86
CA ASP A 91 17.84 -11.97 -0.81
C ASP A 91 17.34 -12.37 0.59
N LYS A 92 16.59 -11.46 1.21
CA LYS A 92 16.01 -11.63 2.55
C LYS A 92 14.50 -11.50 2.50
N LYS A 93 13.82 -12.14 3.46
CA LYS A 93 12.40 -11.88 3.67
C LYS A 93 12.26 -10.48 4.28
N HIS A 94 11.31 -9.71 3.76
CA HIS A 94 11.00 -8.35 4.22
C HIS A 94 10.85 -8.22 5.75
N LYS A 95 10.22 -9.20 6.41
CA LYS A 95 10.09 -9.22 7.88
C LYS A 95 11.43 -9.32 8.62
N ASP A 96 12.40 -10.02 8.03
CA ASP A 96 13.71 -10.26 8.64
C ASP A 96 14.58 -9.02 8.43
N LEU A 97 14.49 -8.38 7.26
CA LEU A 97 15.09 -7.06 7.01
C LEU A 97 14.57 -6.00 8.00
N LEU A 98 13.26 -5.92 8.23
CA LEU A 98 12.68 -4.96 9.20
C LEU A 98 13.17 -5.21 10.63
N ARG A 99 13.40 -6.48 11.00
CA ARG A 99 13.95 -6.84 12.30
C ARG A 99 15.39 -6.37 12.44
N ASP A 100 16.19 -6.59 11.40
CA ASP A 100 17.61 -6.18 11.36
C ASP A 100 17.72 -4.65 11.47
N ILE A 101 16.93 -3.89 10.71
CA ILE A 101 16.90 -2.41 10.77
C ILE A 101 16.56 -1.90 12.18
N LYS A 102 15.57 -2.53 12.83
CA LYS A 102 15.13 -2.14 14.18
C LYS A 102 16.22 -2.36 15.24
N GLN A 103 17.12 -3.33 15.05
CA GLN A 103 18.24 -3.55 15.97
C GLN A 103 19.29 -2.42 15.90
N TYR A 104 19.44 -1.76 14.75
CA TYR A 104 20.40 -0.66 14.59
C TYR A 104 19.90 0.70 15.11
N SER A 105 18.59 0.92 15.27
CA SER A 105 18.06 2.19 15.76
C SER A 105 17.96 2.30 17.30
N LEU A 106 18.36 1.24 18.02
CA LEU A 106 18.30 1.13 19.48
C LEU A 106 19.70 1.05 20.13
N GLY A 107 20.76 1.35 19.36
CA GLY A 107 22.14 1.45 19.83
C GLY A 107 22.56 2.89 20.06
#